data_AF-A0AAD6N752-F1
#
_entry.id   AF-A0AAD6N752-F1
#
_cell.length_a   1.000
_cell.length_b   1.000
_cell.length_c   1.000
_cell.angle_alpha   90.00
_cell.angle_beta   90.00
_cell.angle_gamma   90.00
#
_symmetry.space_group_name_H-M   'P 1'
#
loop_
_entity.id
_entity.type
_entity.pdbx_description
1 polymer ?
#
loop_
_entity_poly.entity_id
_entity_poly.type
_entity_poly.pdbx_seq_one_letter_code
_entity_poly.pdbx_strand_id
1 'polypeptide(L)' 'MINIQYSTVADAVYVSYVAEANSAGVDIEQFPALNSWYNRMLRRPAVARGLSMRQQHGLLDENMNN' A
#
# COMPACT_ATOMS: atom_id res chain seq x y z
N MET A 1 -11.70 -20.11 -10.28
CA MET A 1 -11.06 -20.35 -8.96
C MET A 1 -10.76 -19.01 -8.31
N ILE A 2 -11.36 -18.72 -7.16
CA ILE A 2 -10.99 -17.55 -6.37
C ILE A 2 -9.74 -17.96 -5.58
N ASN A 3 -8.58 -17.39 -5.94
CA ASN A 3 -7.32 -17.65 -5.26
C ASN A 3 -7.29 -16.86 -3.95
N ILE A 4 -7.76 -17.47 -2.86
CA ILE A 4 -7.75 -16.85 -1.53
C ILE A 4 -6.36 -17.09 -0.91
N GLN A 5 -5.40 -16.21 -1.23
CA GLN A 5 -4.19 -16.14 -0.42
C GLN A 5 -4.52 -15.47 0.91
N TYR A 6 -4.31 -16.20 2.02
CA TYR A 6 -4.49 -15.71 3.38
C TYR A 6 -3.56 -14.51 3.65
N SER A 7 -4.09 -13.49 4.33
CA SER A 7 -3.31 -12.37 4.85
C SER A 7 -2.90 -12.63 6.28
N THR A 8 -1.70 -12.19 6.63
CA THR A 8 -1.12 -12.22 7.96
C THR A 8 -1.18 -10.84 8.61
N VAL A 9 -0.87 -10.76 9.91
CA VAL A 9 -0.73 -9.47 10.60
C VAL A 9 0.36 -8.61 9.95
N ALA A 10 1.42 -9.22 9.41
CA ALA A 10 2.47 -8.50 8.70
C ALA A 10 1.91 -7.75 7.48
N ASP A 11 0.99 -8.35 6.73
CA ASP A 11 0.37 -7.68 5.58
C ASP A 11 -0.40 -6.41 6.00
N ALA A 12 -1.12 -6.47 7.12
CA ALA A 12 -1.89 -5.35 7.64
C ALA A 12 -1.00 -4.20 8.16
N VAL A 13 0.15 -4.52 8.75
CA VAL A 13 1.09 -3.52 9.28
C VAL A 13 1.86 -2.87 8.13
N TYR A 14 2.48 -3.67 7.25
CA TYR A 14 3.42 -3.17 6.26
C TYR A 14 2.76 -2.46 5.07
N VAL A 15 1.48 -2.73 4.77
CA VAL A 15 0.82 -2.06 3.63
C VAL A 15 0.82 -0.55 3.76
N SER A 16 0.72 -0.04 4.99
CA SER A 16 0.75 1.41 5.26
C SER A 16 2.15 2.01 5.09
N TYR A 17 3.19 1.29 5.50
CA TYR A 17 4.58 1.73 5.31
C TYR A 17 4.96 1.75 3.83
N VAL A 18 4.55 0.73 3.08
CA VAL A 18 4.87 0.62 1.66
C VAL A 18 4.11 1.64 0.83
N ALA A 19 2.89 2.01 1.23
CA ALA A 19 2.14 3.10 0.60
C ALA A 19 2.88 4.45 0.66
N GLU A 20 3.72 4.65 1.67
CA GLU A 20 4.47 5.89 1.94
C GLU A 20 5.94 5.82 1.48
N ALA A 21 6.35 4.70 0.87
CA ALA A 21 7.74 4.46 0.53
C ALA A 21 8.30 5.55 -0.40
N ASN A 22 7.50 6.02 -1.37
CA ASN A 22 7.88 7.10 -2.27
C ASN A 22 8.15 8.42 -1.53
N SER A 23 7.38 8.73 -0.49
CA SER A 23 7.58 9.91 0.37
C SER A 23 8.93 9.86 1.10
N ALA A 24 9.51 8.67 1.28
CA ALA A 24 10.84 8.45 1.83
C ALA A 24 11.94 8.28 0.75
N GLY A 25 11.63 8.56 -0.52
CA GLY A 25 12.56 8.39 -1.65
C GLY A 25 12.81 6.94 -2.07
N VAL A 26 11.94 6.01 -1.65
CA VAL A 26 12.04 4.59 -2.02
C VAL A 26 11.01 4.28 -3.11
N ASP A 27 11.50 4.06 -4.32
CA ASP A 27 10.71 3.60 -5.45
C ASP A 27 10.51 2.07 -5.37
N ILE A 28 9.27 1.67 -5.11
CA ILE A 28 8.89 0.27 -4.93
C ILE A 28 8.83 -0.51 -6.26
N GLU A 29 8.82 0.16 -7.41
CA GLU A 29 8.80 -0.48 -8.73
C GLU A 29 10.09 -1.26 -9.01
N GLN A 30 11.20 -0.86 -8.37
CA GLN A 30 12.50 -1.54 -8.41
C GLN A 30 12.47 -2.93 -7.73
N PHE A 31 11.41 -3.26 -6.98
CA PHE A 31 11.26 -4.52 -6.25
C PHE A 31 10.04 -5.29 -6.76
N PRO A 32 10.16 -6.13 -7.82
CA PRO A 32 9.02 -6.73 -8.51
C PRO A 32 8.09 -7.57 -7.61
N ALA A 33 8.66 -8.30 -6.65
CA ALA A 33 7.89 -9.08 -5.69
C ALA A 33 7.07 -8.19 -4.74
N LEU A 34 7.67 -7.09 -4.27
CA LEU A 34 7.02 -6.12 -3.40
C LEU A 34 5.91 -5.37 -4.16
N ASN A 35 6.20 -4.93 -5.38
CA ASN A 35 5.22 -4.27 -6.23
C ASN A 35 4.02 -5.20 -6.54
N SER A 36 4.28 -6.47 -6.86
CA SER A 36 3.21 -7.46 -7.05
C SER A 36 2.38 -7.68 -5.78
N TRP A 37 3.04 -7.76 -4.63
CA TRP A 37 2.36 -7.86 -3.33
C TRP A 37 1.51 -6.63 -3.02
N TYR A 38 2.03 -5.42 -3.23
CA TYR A 38 1.32 -4.17 -2.97
C TYR A 38 0.08 -4.05 -3.87
N ASN A 39 0.22 -4.36 -5.16
CA ASN A 39 -0.91 -4.42 -6.09
C ASN A 39 -1.97 -5.47 -5.69
N ARG A 40 -1.56 -6.61 -5.10
CA ARG A 40 -2.51 -7.58 -4.51
C ARG A 40 -3.22 -6.99 -3.29
N MET A 41 -2.51 -6.27 -2.43
CA MET A 41 -3.07 -5.63 -1.24
C MET A 41 -4.11 -4.56 -1.59
N LEU A 42 -3.85 -3.71 -2.60
CA LEU A 42 -4.78 -2.68 -3.05
C LEU A 42 -6.12 -3.24 -3.57
N ARG A 43 -6.13 -4.47 -4.10
CA ARG A 43 -7.36 -5.14 -4.52
C ARG A 43 -8.25 -5.61 -3.35
N ARG A 44 -7.77 -5.54 -2.11
CA ARG A 44 -8.56 -5.93 -0.93
C ARG A 44 -9.42 -4.76 -0.45
N PRO A 45 -10.76 -4.89 -0.36
CA PRO A 45 -11.64 -3.79 0.05
C PRO A 45 -11.32 -3.17 1.41
N ALA A 46 -10.85 -3.99 2.37
CA ALA A 46 -10.45 -3.48 3.69
C ALA A 46 -9.22 -2.57 3.63
N VAL A 47 -8.23 -2.92 2.81
CA VAL A 47 -7.01 -2.13 2.61
C VAL A 47 -7.33 -0.84 1.89
N ALA A 48 -8.09 -0.91 0.79
CA ALA A 48 -8.50 0.26 0.03
C ALA A 48 -9.23 1.29 0.90
N ARG A 49 -10.17 0.83 1.73
CA ARG A 49 -10.87 1.69 2.70
C ARG A 49 -9.94 2.31 3.74
N GLY A 50 -8.98 1.54 4.26
CA GLY A 50 -8.01 2.05 5.24
C GLY A 50 -7.12 3.15 4.67
N LEU A 51 -6.63 2.98 3.43
CA LEU A 51 -5.80 3.98 2.76
C LEU A 51 -6.61 5.23 2.37
N SER A 52 -7.85 5.08 1.87
CA SER A 52 -8.68 6.24 1.53
C SER A 52 -9.00 7.12 2.75
N MET A 53 -9.21 6.51 3.92
CA MET A 53 -9.41 7.26 5.16
C MET A 53 -8.16 8.05 5.56
N ARG A 54 -6.95 7.53 5.31
CA ARG A 54 -5.70 8.26 5.55
C ARG A 54 -5.57 9.47 4.64
N GLN A 55 -5.91 9.33 3.36
CA GLN A 55 -5.87 10.42 2.38
C GLN A 55 -6.84 11.56 2.76
N GLN A 56 -8.03 11.22 3.27
CA GLN A 56 -9.02 12.20 3.74
C GLN A 56 -8.54 13.03 4.95
N HIS A 57 -7.59 12.53 5.72
CA HIS A 57 -7.04 13.23 6.88
C HIS A 57 -5.68 13.90 6.62
N GLY A 58 -5.27 14.03 5.35
CA GLY A 58 -4.00 14.69 4.98
C GLY A 58 -2.76 13.92 5.46
N LEU A 59 -2.87 12.60 5.63
CA LEU A 59 -1.76 11.77 6.07
C LEU A 59 -1.01 11.11 4.89
N LEU A 60 -1.58 11.19 3.68
CA LEU A 60 -0.94 10.79 2.41
C LEU A 60 -0.86 12.05 1.52
N ASP A 61 0.23 12.80 1.63
CA ASP A 61 0.44 13.98 0.77
C ASP A 61 1.00 13.53 -0.59
N GLU A 62 0.12 13.32 -1.58
CA GLU A 62 0.51 13.05 -2.97
C GLU A 62 1.12 14.28 -3.69
N ASN A 63 1.21 15.44 -3.02
CA ASN A 63 1.61 16.72 -3.62
C ASN A 63 2.83 17.37 -2.93
N MET A 64 3.97 16.67 -2.86
CA MET A 64 5.28 17.29 -2.61
C MET A 64 6.28 17.07 -3.76
N ASN A 65 5.80 17.19 -4.99
CA ASN A 65 6.67 17.44 -6.14
C ASN A 65 6.70 18.94 -6.44
N ASN A 66 7.88 19.53 -6.22
CA ASN A 66 8.37 20.76 -6.83
C ASN A 66 8.17 20.78 -8.35
#